data_AF-A0A822G2P1-F1
#
_entry.id   AF-A0A822G2P1-F1
#
_cell.length_a   1.000
_cell.length_b   1.000
_cell.length_c   1.000
_cell.angle_alpha   90.00
_cell.angle_beta   90.00
_cell.angle_gamma   90.00
#
_symmetry.space_group_name_H-M   'P 1'
#
loop_
_entity.id
_entity.type
_entity.pdbx_description
1 polymer ?
#
loop_
_entity_poly.entity_id
_entity_poly.type
_entity_poly.pdbx_seq_one_letter_code
_entity_poly.pdbx_strand_id
1 'polypeptide(L)' 'SWTRISSATPSASTGPPGDHTTGTGFYIFIESSVPQKPGDRARLASPSIPPTTSSCLAFYYHM' A
#
# COMPACT_ATOMS: atom_id res chain seq x y z
N SER A 1 2.27 2.50 10.08
CA SER A 1 1.46 3.47 9.32
C SER A 1 1.58 3.18 7.84
N TRP A 2 0.77 3.81 6.99
CA TRP A 2 0.96 3.73 5.54
C TRP A 2 2.06 4.69 5.10
N THR A 3 2.94 4.22 4.22
CA THR A 3 4.05 4.99 3.66
C THR A 3 3.98 4.95 2.14
N ARG A 4 4.21 6.10 1.49
CA ARG A 4 4.31 6.20 0.03
C ARG A 4 5.77 6.17 -0.39
N ILE A 5 6.11 5.30 -1.34
CA ILE A 5 7.49 5.10 -1.83
C ILE A 5 7.50 4.83 -3.33
N SER A 6 8.60 5.13 -4.01
CA SER A 6 8.82 4.89 -5.45
C SER A 6 9.97 3.91 -5.75
N SER A 7 10.40 3.17 -4.74
CA SER A 7 11.54 2.25 -4.78
C SER A 7 11.20 0.97 -4.02
N ALA A 8 12.16 0.04 -3.91
CA ALA A 8 12.04 -1.12 -3.04
C ALA A 8 11.72 -0.75 -1.58
N THR A 9 11.05 -1.67 -0.88
CA THR A 9 10.78 -1.51 0.57
C THR A 9 12.07 -1.52 1.38
N PRO A 10 12.12 -0.87 2.57
CA PRO A 10 13.34 -0.80 3.37
C PRO A 10 13.83 -2.15 3.89
N SER A 11 12.92 -3.07 4.18
CA SER A 11 13.26 -4.42 4.65
C SER A 11 13.81 -5.28 3.52
N ALA A 12 14.81 -6.10 3.85
CA ALA A 12 15.48 -6.95 2.87
C ALA A 12 14.57 -8.13 2.46
N SER A 13 14.61 -8.50 1.18
CA SER A 13 13.82 -9.61 0.61
C SER A 13 12.30 -9.46 0.79
N THR A 14 11.82 -8.22 0.89
CA THR A 14 10.38 -7.89 0.94
C THR A 14 10.00 -6.98 -0.21
N GLY A 15 8.69 -6.92 -0.51
CA GLY A 15 8.09 -5.93 -1.41
C GLY A 15 8.58 -5.97 -2.87
N PRO A 16 7.96 -5.16 -3.74
CA PRO A 16 8.39 -5.05 -5.13
C PRO A 16 9.54 -4.03 -5.30
N PRO A 17 10.33 -4.09 -6.39
CA PRO A 17 11.37 -3.10 -6.67
C PRO A 17 10.81 -1.71 -7.03
N GLY A 18 9.52 -1.62 -7.37
CA GLY A 18 8.82 -0.40 -7.78
C GLY A 18 7.31 -0.61 -7.85
N ASP A 19 6.56 0.40 -8.28
CA ASP A 19 5.11 0.30 -8.38
C ASP A 19 4.64 -0.62 -9.51
N HIS A 20 3.40 -1.11 -9.43
CA HIS A 20 2.83 -1.98 -10.45
C HIS A 20 2.60 -1.28 -11.80
N THR A 21 2.35 0.04 -11.82
CA THR A 21 1.87 0.75 -13.01
C THR A 21 3.00 1.04 -13.98
N THR A 22 4.13 1.56 -13.50
CA THR A 22 5.26 1.94 -14.35
C THR A 22 6.59 1.34 -13.93
N GLY A 23 6.69 0.73 -12.74
CA GLY A 23 7.93 0.24 -12.15
C GLY A 23 8.81 1.34 -11.54
N THR A 24 8.48 2.61 -11.79
CA THR A 24 9.21 3.80 -11.32
C THR A 24 8.28 4.84 -10.67
N GLY A 25 6.98 4.56 -10.65
CA GLY A 25 5.95 5.37 -10.01
C GLY A 25 5.93 5.13 -8.51
N PHE A 26 4.80 5.46 -7.88
CA PHE A 26 4.64 5.34 -6.43
C PHE A 26 3.61 4.28 -6.08
N TYR A 27 3.90 3.51 -5.04
CA TYR A 27 2.94 2.66 -4.35
C TYR A 27 2.91 3.03 -2.87
N ILE A 28 1.90 2.51 -2.18
CA ILE A 28 1.77 2.63 -0.73
C ILE A 28 1.96 1.26 -0.09
N PHE A 29 2.65 1.22 1.03
CA PHE A 29 2.90 -0.01 1.76
C PHE A 29 2.83 0.21 3.26
N ILE A 30 2.78 -0.90 3.99
CA ILE A 30 2.99 -0.95 5.43
C ILE A 30 4.25 -1.77 5.67
N GLU A 31 5.15 -1.27 6.52
CA GLU A 31 6.24 -2.09 7.03
C GLU A 31 5.66 -3.03 8.11
N SER A 32 5.80 -4.33 7.92
CA SER A 32 5.38 -5.36 8.87
C SER A 32 6.56 -5.96 9.64
N SER A 33 7.79 -5.67 9.21
CA SER A 33 9.01 -6.10 9.86
C SER A 33 9.23 -5.34 11.18
N VAL A 34 10.29 -5.70 11.91
CA VAL A 34 10.65 -5.01 13.16
C VAL A 34 10.75 -3.50 12.93
N PRO A 35 10.12 -2.65 13.77
CA PRO A 35 9.61 -2.95 15.11
C PRO A 35 8.10 -3.26 15.22
N GLN A 36 7.39 -3.44 14.09
CA GLN A 36 5.96 -3.76 14.14
C GLN A 36 5.70 -5.11 14.83
N LYS A 37 4.57 -5.19 15.52
CA LYS A 37 4.16 -6.35 16.33
C LYS A 37 2.85 -6.96 15.82
N PRO A 38 2.60 -8.25 16.11
CA PRO A 38 1.31 -8.86 15.86
C PRO A 38 0.17 -8.05 16.47
N GLY A 39 -0.81 -7.69 15.65
CA GLY A 39 -1.95 -6.87 16.06
C GLY A 39 -1.82 -5.38 15.73
N ASP A 40 -0.65 -4.90 15.30
CA ASP A 40 -0.51 -3.54 14.76
C ASP A 40 -1.37 -3.37 13.51
N ARG A 41 -2.06 -2.23 13.41
CA ARG A 41 -2.99 -1.93 12.31
C ARG A 41 -2.69 -0.56 11.72
N ALA A 42 -2.75 -0.46 10.40
CA ALA A 42 -2.75 0.81 9.69
C ALA A 42 -4.00 0.91 8.82
N ARG A 43 -4.71 2.04 8.88
CA ARG A 43 -5.93 2.27 8.09
C ARG A 43 -5.66 3.30 7.01
N LEU A 44 -5.99 2.95 5.78
CA LEU A 44 -6.08 3.88 4.66
C LEU A 44 -7.57 4.11 4.40
N ALA A 45 -7.96 5.38 4.31
CA ALA A 45 -9.32 5.77 3.99
C ALA A 45 -9.30 6.62 2.73
N SER A 46 -10.23 6.37 1.81
CA SER A 46 -10.48 7.29 0.70
C SER A 46 -11.05 8.60 1.23
N PRO A 47 -11.07 9.66 0.40
CA PRO A 47 -12.01 10.76 0.60
C PRO A 47 -13.46 10.24 0.67
N SER A 48 -14.38 11.07 1.17
CA SER A 48 -15.81 10.78 1.12
C SER A 48 -16.26 10.73 -0.34
N ILE A 49 -16.79 9.58 -0.77
CA ILE A 49 -17.32 9.38 -2.11
C ILE A 49 -18.86 9.51 -2.02
N PRO A 50 -19.50 10.37 -2.82
CA PRO A 50 -20.96 10.48 -2.85
C PRO A 50 -21.64 9.15 -3.21
N PRO A 51 -22.87 8.89 -2.72
CA PRO A 51 -23.63 7.70 -3.10
C PRO A 51 -23.84 7.61 -4.62
N THR A 52 -23.74 6.40 -5.17
CA THR A 52 -23.99 6.10 -6.58
C THR A 52 -24.92 4.88 -6.71
N THR A 53 -25.50 4.69 -7.89
CA THR A 53 -26.32 3.50 -8.19
C THR A 53 -25.49 2.22 -8.31
N SER A 54 -24.23 2.33 -8.73
CA SER A 54 -23.26 1.24 -8.80
C SER A 54 -21.84 1.80 -8.78
N SER A 55 -20.91 1.07 -8.17
CA SER A 55 -19.47 1.40 -8.14
C SER A 55 -18.64 0.13 -8.04
N CYS A 56 -17.41 0.20 -8.55
CA CYS A 56 -16.44 -0.88 -8.47
C CYS A 56 -15.15 -0.36 -7.82
N LEU A 57 -14.61 -1.12 -6.87
CA LEU A 57 -13.30 -0.89 -6.28
C LEU A 57 -12.35 -1.97 -6.78
N ALA A 58 -11.29 -1.56 -7.47
CA ALA A 58 -10.23 -2.43 -7.93
C ALA A 58 -8.87 -1.83 -7.58
N PHE A 59 -7.94 -2.66 -7.13
CA PHE A 59 -6.57 -2.27 -6.83
C PHE A 59 -5.63 -3.46 -6.98
N TYR A 60 -4.36 -3.18 -7.30
CA TYR A 60 -3.29 -4.15 -7.26
C TYR A 60 -2.71 -4.20 -5.85
N TYR A 61 -2.25 -5.38 -5.43
CA TYR A 61 -1.58 -5.56 -4.14
C TYR A 61 -0.37 -6.49 -4.30
N HIS A 62 0.58 -6.32 -3.39
CA HIS A 62 1.73 -7.20 -3.20
C HIS A 62 1.82 -7.49 -1.70
N MET A 63 2.13 -8.72 -1.33
CA MET A 63 2.37 -9.12 0.06
C MET A 63 3.86 -9.23 0.34
#